data_AF-A0A2E6VVZ8-F1
#
_entry.id   AF-A0A2E6VVZ8-F1
#
_cell.length_a   1.000
_cell.length_b   1.000
_cell.length_c   1.000
_cell.angle_alpha   90.00
_cell.angle_beta   90.00
_cell.angle_gamma   90.00
#
_symmetry.space_group_name_H-M   'P 1'
#
loop_
_entity.id
_entity.type
_entity.pdbx_description
1 polymer ?
#
loop_
_entity_poly.entity_id
_entity_poly.type
_entity_poly.pdbx_seq_one_letter_code
_entity_poly.pdbx_strand_id
1 'polypeptide(L)'
;MIFNSKQLEELDNVNDGTSNIFENPGDESSTSNDSSETALAWRRTVLEEALANVKRSAARPVDPSMTYEIGSLLFDREQRNYGRVKRSVPGFLDISYLVGGEREFGKLNVKAFLKEFGESKTVTELARCLDLQESEILTKLISLGLNPNVAEGTADAQAAAPMSDEDLAAQNAENLLGSLAEDTASAPAEKKAAKKSKAKKAKSKAKAAKAQPVEAGNATDRRKKRAKQIADMPIPSKPANPIDDPNTFIRQNFDNMSNRELARSTGLSEHTIRRKLGEWKLKRTKKISRKKS
;
A
#
# COMPACT_ATOMS: atom_id res chain seq x y z
N MET A 1 -5.71 -18.31 -8.33
CA MET A 1 -5.37 -19.66 -8.80
C MET A 1 -5.77 -20.63 -7.71
N ILE A 2 -6.73 -21.51 -7.97
CA ILE A 2 -7.13 -22.57 -7.04
C ILE A 2 -6.20 -23.75 -7.34
N PHE A 3 -5.30 -24.09 -6.42
CA PHE A 3 -4.40 -25.23 -6.60
C PHE A 3 -5.20 -26.52 -6.42
N ASN A 4 -5.01 -27.44 -7.36
CA ASN A 4 -5.67 -28.73 -7.37
C ASN A 4 -5.05 -29.60 -6.26
N SER A 5 -5.86 -30.36 -5.51
CA SER A 5 -5.40 -31.08 -4.31
C SER A 5 -4.26 -32.08 -4.59
N LYS A 6 -4.21 -32.66 -5.80
CA LYS A 6 -3.09 -33.50 -6.24
C LYS A 6 -1.74 -32.77 -6.27
N GLN A 7 -1.72 -31.46 -6.51
CA GLN A 7 -0.48 -30.67 -6.55
C GLN A 7 0.03 -30.34 -5.14
N LEU A 8 -0.82 -30.42 -4.10
CA LEU A 8 -0.36 -30.27 -2.72
C LEU A 8 0.26 -31.57 -2.18
N GLU A 9 -0.25 -32.73 -2.57
CA GLU A 9 0.27 -34.03 -2.13
C GLU A 9 1.68 -34.30 -2.70
N GLU A 10 1.98 -33.81 -3.91
CA GLU A 10 3.33 -33.88 -4.47
C GLU A 10 4.35 -32.98 -3.74
N LEU A 11 3.91 -31.92 -3.06
CA LEU A 11 4.79 -31.03 -2.31
C LEU A 11 5.23 -31.60 -0.95
N ASP A 12 4.41 -32.44 -0.32
CA ASP A 12 4.78 -33.08 0.95
C ASP A 12 5.80 -34.21 0.75
N ASN A 13 5.79 -34.89 -0.40
CA ASN A 13 6.75 -35.96 -0.70
C ASN A 13 8.19 -35.47 -0.99
N VAL A 14 8.39 -34.18 -1.28
CA VAL A 14 9.75 -33.64 -1.54
C VAL A 14 10.56 -33.48 -0.25
N ASN A 15 9.90 -33.39 0.91
CA ASN A 15 10.59 -33.15 2.18
C ASN A 15 11.11 -34.43 2.86
N ASP A 16 10.59 -35.61 2.53
CA ASP A 16 10.90 -36.85 3.27
C ASP A 16 12.20 -37.55 2.83
N GLY A 17 12.80 -37.12 1.71
CA GLY A 17 14.06 -37.69 1.19
C GLY A 17 15.34 -37.20 1.87
N THR A 18 15.28 -36.25 2.81
CA THR A 18 16.47 -35.59 3.39
C THR A 18 16.91 -36.12 4.76
N SER A 19 16.20 -37.10 5.33
CA SER A 19 16.44 -37.56 6.71
C SER A 19 17.44 -38.73 6.85
N ASN A 20 17.92 -39.33 5.76
CA ASN A 20 18.83 -40.49 5.81
C ASN A 20 20.33 -40.19 5.61
N ILE A 21 20.77 -38.93 5.75
CA ILE A 21 22.15 -38.51 5.42
C ILE A 21 23.11 -38.44 6.62
N PHE A 22 22.67 -38.83 7.82
CA PHE A 22 23.49 -38.81 9.03
C PHE A 22 23.66 -40.22 9.61
N GLU A 23 24.64 -40.96 9.08
CA GLU A 23 25.56 -41.84 9.84
C GLU A 23 26.48 -42.62 8.88
N ASN A 24 27.48 -41.94 8.31
CA ASN A 24 28.72 -42.63 7.89
C ASN A 24 29.92 -41.68 8.04
N PRO A 25 30.68 -41.74 9.14
CA PRO A 25 31.85 -40.89 9.34
C PRO A 25 33.06 -41.54 8.67
N GLY A 26 33.26 -41.33 7.37
CA GLY A 26 34.40 -41.95 6.68
C GLY A 26 34.68 -41.56 5.23
N ASP A 27 34.08 -40.51 4.68
CA ASP A 27 34.39 -40.10 3.30
C ASP A 27 34.56 -38.58 3.20
N GLU A 28 35.82 -38.14 3.25
CA GLU A 28 36.22 -36.79 2.90
C GLU A 28 36.33 -36.66 1.38
N SER A 29 35.19 -36.53 0.68
CA SER A 29 35.20 -36.20 -0.75
C SER A 29 34.07 -35.23 -1.13
N SER A 30 34.37 -33.94 -1.01
CA SER A 30 34.01 -32.87 -1.98
C SER A 30 32.68 -32.97 -2.76
N THR A 31 31.54 -33.23 -2.12
CA THR A 31 30.22 -33.37 -2.81
C THR A 31 29.05 -32.62 -2.14
N SER A 32 29.31 -31.48 -1.48
CA SER A 32 28.25 -30.73 -0.77
C SER A 32 27.79 -29.40 -1.40
N ASN A 33 28.25 -29.03 -2.60
CA ASN A 33 27.83 -27.76 -3.22
C ASN A 33 26.57 -27.86 -4.10
N ASP A 34 26.22 -29.04 -4.64
CA ASP A 34 25.15 -29.15 -5.66
C ASP A 34 23.75 -28.86 -5.12
N SER A 35 23.45 -29.24 -3.86
CA SER A 35 22.14 -29.00 -3.26
C SER A 35 21.85 -27.50 -3.05
N SER A 36 22.90 -26.72 -2.77
CA SER A 36 22.78 -25.26 -2.64
C SER A 36 22.54 -24.58 -4.00
N GLU A 37 23.07 -25.15 -5.07
CA GLU A 37 22.89 -24.61 -6.42
C GLU A 37 21.49 -24.90 -6.98
N THR A 38 20.92 -26.08 -6.69
CA THR A 38 19.52 -26.38 -7.06
C THR A 38 18.53 -25.49 -6.30
N ALA A 39 18.79 -25.24 -5.01
CA ALA A 39 17.98 -24.31 -4.20
C ALA A 39 18.10 -22.85 -4.65
N LEU A 40 19.15 -22.48 -5.39
CA LEU A 40 19.29 -21.14 -5.98
C LEU A 40 18.73 -21.07 -7.40
N ALA A 41 18.63 -22.19 -8.12
CA ALA A 41 18.15 -22.24 -9.50
C ALA A 41 16.70 -21.73 -9.63
N TRP A 42 15.78 -22.16 -8.76
CA TRP A 42 14.39 -21.67 -8.80
C TRP A 42 14.28 -20.17 -8.44
N ARG A 43 15.19 -19.65 -7.62
CA ARG A 43 15.24 -18.21 -7.32
C ARG A 43 15.77 -17.42 -8.51
N ARG A 44 16.77 -17.96 -9.23
CA ARG A 44 17.31 -17.33 -10.45
C ARG A 44 16.21 -17.20 -11.50
N THR A 45 15.41 -18.24 -11.74
CA THR A 45 14.32 -18.16 -12.74
C THR A 45 13.29 -17.10 -12.38
N VAL A 46 12.84 -17.03 -11.13
CA VAL A 46 11.89 -16.01 -10.66
C VAL A 46 12.47 -14.60 -10.80
N LEU A 47 13.75 -14.41 -10.47
CA LEU A 47 14.42 -13.12 -10.60
C LEU A 47 14.63 -12.72 -12.06
N GLU A 48 15.00 -13.66 -12.93
CA GLU A 48 15.15 -13.43 -14.37
C GLU A 48 13.82 -13.07 -15.02
N GLU A 49 12.74 -13.76 -14.66
CA GLU A 49 11.40 -13.44 -15.12
C GLU A 49 10.96 -12.05 -14.64
N ALA A 50 11.17 -11.73 -13.36
CA ALA A 50 10.89 -10.40 -12.82
C ALA A 50 11.70 -9.31 -13.54
N LEU A 51 12.98 -9.56 -13.83
CA LEU A 51 13.85 -8.64 -14.55
C LEU A 51 13.40 -8.48 -16.00
N ALA A 52 13.01 -9.56 -16.68
CA ALA A 52 12.45 -9.52 -18.03
C ALA A 52 11.12 -8.74 -18.06
N ASN A 53 10.28 -8.88 -17.04
CA ASN A 53 9.05 -8.10 -16.91
C ASN A 53 9.38 -6.62 -16.73
N VAL A 54 10.32 -6.27 -15.85
CA VAL A 54 10.78 -4.89 -15.66
C VAL A 54 11.34 -4.29 -16.96
N LYS A 55 12.15 -5.04 -17.72
CA LYS A 55 12.67 -4.61 -19.03
C LYS A 55 11.56 -4.38 -20.04
N ARG A 56 10.57 -5.29 -20.11
CA ARG A 56 9.39 -5.15 -20.99
C ARG A 56 8.55 -3.92 -20.60
N SER A 57 8.33 -3.70 -19.30
CA SER A 57 7.61 -2.53 -18.80
C SER A 57 8.36 -1.23 -19.10
N ALA A 58 9.68 -1.22 -18.95
CA ALA A 58 10.50 -0.04 -19.23
C ALA A 58 10.55 0.32 -20.73
N ALA A 59 10.42 -0.68 -21.61
CA ALA A 59 10.40 -0.48 -23.05
C ALA A 59 9.05 0.05 -23.56
N ARG A 60 7.95 -0.20 -22.84
CA ARG A 60 6.61 0.26 -23.22
C ARG A 60 6.34 1.62 -22.58
N PRO A 61 6.27 2.72 -23.37
CA PRO A 61 5.87 4.00 -22.81
C PRO A 61 4.46 3.88 -22.23
N VAL A 62 4.22 4.59 -21.13
CA VAL A 62 2.89 4.74 -20.53
C VAL A 62 2.00 5.45 -21.55
N ASP A 63 0.95 4.78 -22.01
CA ASP A 63 0.00 5.32 -22.97
C ASP A 63 -1.37 5.49 -22.30
N PRO A 64 -1.83 6.73 -22.07
CA PRO A 64 -3.13 6.98 -21.43
C PRO A 64 -4.32 6.45 -22.22
N SER A 65 -4.16 6.15 -23.52
CA SER A 65 -5.24 5.60 -24.34
C SER A 65 -5.50 4.12 -24.09
N MET A 66 -4.52 3.38 -23.57
CA MET A 66 -4.68 1.97 -23.23
C MET A 66 -5.30 1.78 -21.85
N THR A 67 -6.08 0.70 -21.71
CA THR A 67 -6.59 0.24 -20.41
C THR A 67 -5.58 -0.69 -19.74
N TYR A 68 -5.31 -0.43 -18.47
CA TYR A 68 -4.41 -1.23 -17.64
C TYR A 68 -5.17 -1.82 -16.46
N GLU A 69 -4.72 -2.98 -16.00
CA GLU A 69 -5.28 -3.61 -14.81
C GLU A 69 -4.88 -2.81 -13.55
N ILE A 70 -5.84 -2.62 -12.64
CA ILE A 70 -5.60 -1.93 -11.37
C ILE A 70 -4.58 -2.71 -10.55
N GLY A 71 -3.54 -2.03 -10.09
CA GLY A 71 -2.42 -2.62 -9.35
C GLY A 71 -1.25 -3.07 -10.23
N SER A 72 -1.39 -3.06 -11.56
CA SER A 72 -0.29 -3.37 -12.48
C SER A 72 0.86 -2.36 -12.33
N LEU A 73 2.10 -2.85 -12.49
CA LEU A 73 3.31 -2.04 -12.35
C LEU A 73 3.71 -1.42 -13.69
N LEU A 74 3.69 -0.09 -13.76
CA LEU A 74 4.10 0.68 -14.92
C LEU A 74 5.37 1.48 -14.64
N PHE A 75 6.17 1.70 -15.68
CA PHE A 75 7.37 2.52 -15.60
C PHE A 75 7.12 3.85 -16.30
N ASP A 76 7.12 4.95 -15.54
CA ASP A 76 7.05 6.28 -16.14
C ASP A 76 8.44 6.73 -16.58
N ARG A 77 8.61 6.89 -17.89
CA ARG A 77 9.87 7.30 -18.51
C ARG A 77 10.28 8.73 -18.14
N GLU A 78 9.33 9.62 -17.88
CA GLU A 78 9.61 11.02 -17.57
C GLU A 78 10.16 11.19 -16.15
N GLN A 79 9.50 10.55 -15.17
CA GLN A 79 9.94 10.56 -13.77
C GLN A 79 11.01 9.50 -13.46
N ARG A 80 11.24 8.55 -14.39
CA ARG A 80 12.12 7.38 -14.22
C ARG A 80 11.78 6.54 -12.98
N ASN A 81 10.51 6.51 -12.60
CA ASN A 81 10.01 5.83 -11.42
C ASN A 81 8.98 4.77 -11.80
N TYR A 82 8.92 3.72 -10.99
CA TYR A 82 7.87 2.72 -11.07
C TYR A 82 6.68 3.13 -10.22
N GLY A 83 5.48 2.89 -10.73
CA GLY A 83 4.24 3.10 -10.00
C GLY A 83 3.22 2.02 -10.28
N ARG A 84 2.27 1.89 -9.36
CA ARG A 84 1.12 1.00 -9.51
C ARG A 84 -0.05 1.80 -10.05
N VAL A 85 -0.75 1.21 -11.02
CA VAL A 85 -1.98 1.79 -11.55
C VAL A 85 -3.03 1.81 -10.44
N LYS A 86 -3.47 2.99 -10.03
CA LYS A 86 -4.64 3.14 -9.15
C LYS A 86 -5.92 3.06 -9.96
N ARG A 87 -5.92 3.75 -11.10
CA ARG A 87 -7.10 3.86 -11.95
C ARG A 87 -6.71 3.96 -13.41
N SER A 88 -7.41 3.22 -14.26
CA SER A 88 -7.20 3.26 -15.71
C SER A 88 -8.54 3.28 -16.42
N VAL A 89 -8.70 4.28 -17.28
CA VAL A 89 -9.86 4.52 -18.14
C VAL A 89 -9.32 4.95 -19.51
N PRO A 90 -9.93 4.60 -20.65
CA PRO A 90 -9.45 5.10 -21.94
C PRO A 90 -9.31 6.63 -21.93
N GLY A 91 -8.08 7.12 -22.12
CA GLY A 91 -7.73 8.55 -22.12
C GLY A 91 -7.40 9.15 -20.73
N PHE A 92 -7.48 8.37 -19.65
CA PHE A 92 -7.11 8.79 -18.30
C PHE A 92 -6.43 7.68 -17.51
N LEU A 93 -5.28 7.99 -16.93
CA LEU A 93 -4.50 7.04 -16.14
C LEU A 93 -3.96 7.72 -14.88
N ASP A 94 -4.25 7.13 -13.73
CA ASP A 94 -3.70 7.56 -12.45
C ASP A 94 -2.75 6.49 -11.90
N ILE A 95 -1.51 6.93 -11.63
CA ILE A 95 -0.41 6.08 -11.19
C ILE A 95 0.07 6.58 -9.82
N SER A 96 0.13 5.66 -8.85
CA SER A 96 0.79 5.90 -7.57
C SER A 96 2.21 5.35 -7.61
N TYR A 97 3.20 6.23 -7.54
CA TYR A 97 4.60 5.84 -7.53
C TYR A 97 4.98 5.13 -6.23
N LEU A 98 5.86 4.14 -6.33
CA LEU A 98 6.45 3.50 -5.14
C LEU A 98 7.25 4.50 -4.31
N VAL A 99 7.83 5.50 -4.96
CA VAL A 99 8.55 6.61 -4.35
C VAL A 99 8.19 7.87 -5.15
N GLY A 100 7.42 8.78 -4.57
CA GLY A 100 7.18 10.10 -5.18
C GLY A 100 5.72 10.54 -5.35
N GLY A 101 4.75 9.96 -4.65
CA GLY A 101 3.36 10.43 -4.69
C GLY A 101 2.58 9.90 -5.90
N GLU A 102 1.61 10.68 -6.38
CA GLU A 102 0.67 10.28 -7.43
C GLU A 102 0.80 11.17 -8.67
N ARG A 103 0.50 10.61 -9.84
CA ARG A 103 0.49 11.34 -11.10
C ARG A 103 -0.65 10.89 -11.99
N GLU A 104 -1.40 11.88 -12.44
CA GLU A 104 -2.47 11.74 -13.39
C GLU A 104 -1.99 12.04 -14.82
N PHE A 105 -2.40 11.21 -15.76
CA PHE A 105 -2.21 11.39 -17.19
C PHE A 105 -3.58 11.55 -17.85
N GLY A 106 -3.71 12.59 -18.69
CA GLY A 106 -4.94 12.87 -19.42
C GLY A 106 -5.98 13.61 -18.59
N LYS A 107 -7.22 13.65 -19.09
CA LYS A 107 -8.36 14.26 -18.39
C LYS A 107 -9.50 13.25 -18.39
N LEU A 108 -10.00 12.95 -17.19
CA LEU A 108 -11.11 12.04 -17.02
C LEU A 108 -12.42 12.65 -17.55
N ASN A 109 -12.87 12.19 -18.71
CA ASN A 109 -14.17 12.55 -19.25
C ASN A 109 -15.24 11.56 -18.79
N VAL A 110 -15.73 11.72 -17.55
CA VAL A 110 -16.75 10.83 -16.95
C VAL A 110 -17.97 10.65 -17.84
N LYS A 111 -18.46 11.73 -18.46
CA LYS A 111 -19.64 11.68 -19.35
C LYS A 111 -19.39 10.86 -20.61
N ALA A 112 -18.19 10.93 -21.20
CA ALA A 112 -17.87 10.16 -22.40
C ALA A 112 -17.75 8.67 -22.06
N PHE A 113 -17.09 8.36 -20.95
CA PHE A 113 -16.94 6.99 -20.47
C PHE A 113 -18.29 6.34 -20.13
N LEU A 114 -19.17 7.05 -19.41
CA LEU A 114 -20.51 6.53 -19.10
C LEU A 114 -21.38 6.32 -20.34
N LYS A 115 -21.20 7.13 -21.40
CA LYS A 115 -21.91 6.91 -22.67
C LYS A 115 -21.45 5.65 -23.40
N GLU A 116 -20.16 5.33 -23.33
CA GLU A 116 -19.58 4.18 -24.02
C GLU A 116 -19.79 2.87 -23.26
N PHE A 117 -19.65 2.90 -21.93
CA PHE A 117 -19.67 1.69 -21.09
C PHE A 117 -20.92 1.56 -20.21
N GLY A 118 -21.83 2.54 -20.22
CA GLY A 118 -23.01 2.56 -19.36
C GLY A 118 -24.00 1.42 -19.64
N GLU A 119 -24.05 0.93 -20.88
CA GLU A 119 -24.92 -0.18 -21.29
C GLU A 119 -24.28 -1.56 -21.07
N SER A 120 -22.94 -1.63 -21.12
CA SER A 120 -22.20 -2.90 -21.09
C SER A 120 -21.79 -3.35 -19.70
N LYS A 121 -21.52 -2.41 -18.78
CA LYS A 121 -21.01 -2.70 -17.43
C LYS A 121 -22.06 -2.46 -16.37
N THR A 122 -21.92 -3.18 -15.25
CA THR A 122 -22.76 -2.98 -14.07
C THR A 122 -22.41 -1.67 -13.36
N VAL A 123 -23.36 -1.14 -12.57
CA VAL A 123 -23.15 0.09 -11.79
C VAL A 123 -21.99 -0.07 -10.80
N THR A 124 -21.83 -1.25 -10.21
CA THR A 124 -20.74 -1.57 -9.26
C THR A 124 -19.37 -1.58 -9.95
N GLU A 125 -19.27 -2.13 -11.17
CA GLU A 125 -18.04 -2.07 -11.96
C GLU A 125 -17.70 -0.65 -12.39
N LEU A 126 -18.70 0.14 -12.80
CA LEU A 126 -18.51 1.55 -13.15
C LEU A 126 -18.06 2.37 -11.93
N ALA A 127 -18.61 2.09 -10.74
CA ALA A 127 -18.20 2.68 -9.46
C ALA A 127 -16.74 2.40 -9.16
N ARG A 128 -16.35 1.13 -9.29
CA ARG A 128 -14.97 0.70 -9.06
C ARG A 128 -13.99 1.30 -10.08
N CYS A 129 -14.37 1.39 -11.35
CA CYS A 129 -13.53 2.01 -12.39
C CYS A 129 -13.42 3.54 -12.22
N LEU A 130 -14.49 4.18 -11.73
CA LEU A 130 -14.54 5.63 -11.61
C LEU A 130 -14.17 6.17 -10.22
N ASP A 131 -13.98 5.30 -9.23
CA ASP A 131 -13.79 5.67 -7.82
C ASP A 131 -14.84 6.69 -7.36
N LEU A 132 -16.10 6.43 -7.73
CA LEU A 132 -17.26 7.24 -7.38
C LEU A 132 -18.27 6.33 -6.66
N GLN A 133 -19.09 6.92 -5.79
CA GLN A 133 -20.20 6.18 -5.18
C GLN A 133 -21.23 5.77 -6.23
N GLU A 134 -21.86 4.61 -6.02
CA GLU A 134 -22.88 4.06 -6.93
C GLU A 134 -24.05 5.03 -7.14
N SER A 135 -24.47 5.73 -6.08
CA SER A 135 -25.52 6.76 -6.12
C SER A 135 -25.19 7.91 -7.09
N GLU A 136 -23.93 8.37 -7.12
CA GLU A 136 -23.50 9.41 -8.04
C GLU A 136 -23.49 8.94 -9.49
N ILE A 137 -23.13 7.67 -9.71
CA ILE A 137 -23.13 7.07 -11.05
C ILE A 137 -24.55 6.90 -11.55
N LEU A 138 -25.47 6.42 -10.71
CA LEU A 138 -26.89 6.32 -11.04
C LEU A 138 -27.45 7.70 -11.41
N THR A 139 -27.17 8.73 -10.60
CA THR A 139 -27.59 10.11 -10.90
C THR A 139 -27.05 10.59 -12.25
N LYS A 140 -25.77 10.30 -12.55
CA LYS A 140 -25.14 10.66 -13.83
C LYS A 140 -25.73 9.86 -15.00
N LEU A 141 -26.01 8.57 -14.85
CA LEU A 141 -26.62 7.74 -15.90
C LEU A 141 -28.05 8.20 -16.21
N ILE A 142 -28.85 8.48 -15.17
CA ILE A 142 -30.20 9.06 -15.31
C ILE A 142 -30.13 10.40 -16.04
N SER A 143 -29.17 11.27 -15.67
CA SER A 143 -28.99 12.57 -16.35
C SER A 143 -28.59 12.45 -17.83
N LEU A 144 -28.03 11.30 -18.23
CA LEU A 144 -27.65 11.00 -19.61
C LEU A 144 -28.76 10.25 -20.37
N GLY A 145 -29.85 9.87 -19.70
CA GLY A 145 -30.93 9.08 -20.29
C GLY A 145 -30.56 7.61 -20.54
N LEU A 146 -29.57 7.07 -19.81
CA LEU A 146 -29.13 5.68 -19.91
C LEU A 146 -29.75 4.85 -18.78
N ASN A 147 -30.32 3.70 -19.12
CA ASN A 147 -30.87 2.77 -18.13
C ASN A 147 -29.72 1.95 -17.52
N PRO A 148 -29.44 2.08 -16.20
CA PRO A 148 -28.38 1.31 -15.57
C PRO A 148 -28.71 -0.18 -15.62
N ASN A 149 -27.73 -0.99 -16.03
CA ASN A 149 -27.81 -2.44 -15.83
C ASN A 149 -27.57 -2.73 -14.34
N VAL A 150 -28.65 -2.71 -13.57
CA VAL A 150 -28.66 -3.14 -12.18
C VAL A 150 -28.65 -4.65 -12.22
N ALA A 151 -27.46 -5.26 -12.23
CA ALA A 151 -27.37 -6.70 -12.03
C ALA A 151 -28.01 -7.01 -10.67
N GLU A 152 -29.16 -7.67 -10.68
CA GLU A 152 -30.00 -8.00 -9.51
C GLU A 152 -29.33 -9.00 -8.53
N GLY A 153 -28.01 -9.13 -8.56
CA GLY A 153 -27.25 -10.14 -7.83
C GLY A 153 -26.57 -9.57 -6.60
N THR A 154 -27.34 -9.17 -5.57
CA THR A 154 -26.92 -9.19 -4.16
C THR A 154 -28.16 -9.19 -3.25
N ALA A 155 -29.06 -10.15 -3.48
CA ALA A 155 -30.12 -10.49 -2.53
C ALA A 155 -29.62 -11.38 -1.36
N ASP A 156 -28.33 -11.72 -1.30
CA ASP A 156 -27.77 -12.64 -0.28
C ASP A 156 -27.30 -11.94 1.02
N ALA A 157 -27.82 -10.74 1.31
CA ALA A 157 -27.64 -10.09 2.62
C ALA A 157 -28.80 -10.36 3.61
N GLN A 158 -29.66 -11.34 3.34
CA GLN A 158 -30.69 -11.82 4.26
C GLN A 158 -30.40 -13.25 4.73
N ALA A 159 -29.49 -13.38 5.69
CA ALA A 159 -29.51 -14.45 6.69
C ALA A 159 -29.01 -13.93 8.05
N ALA A 160 -29.27 -12.66 8.36
CA ALA A 160 -29.36 -12.25 9.75
C ALA A 160 -30.70 -12.79 10.28
N ALA A 161 -30.60 -13.78 11.17
CA ALA A 161 -31.75 -14.39 11.83
C ALA A 161 -32.71 -13.32 12.39
N PRO A 162 -34.03 -13.54 12.33
CA PRO A 162 -34.99 -12.66 12.99
C PRO A 162 -34.73 -12.71 14.50
N MET A 163 -34.10 -11.67 15.04
CA MET A 163 -34.15 -11.41 16.48
C MET A 163 -35.57 -11.00 16.82
N SER A 164 -36.14 -11.73 17.77
CA SER A 164 -37.51 -11.64 18.30
C SER A 164 -37.93 -10.23 18.73
N ASP A 165 -39.19 -9.90 18.42
CA ASP A 165 -39.90 -8.62 18.63
C ASP A 165 -40.23 -8.24 20.09
N GLU A 166 -39.49 -8.72 21.10
CA GLU A 166 -39.89 -8.53 22.52
C GLU A 166 -39.13 -7.45 23.31
N ASP A 167 -38.06 -6.83 22.78
CA ASP A 167 -37.20 -5.94 23.59
C ASP A 167 -36.98 -4.50 23.09
N LEU A 168 -37.71 -4.00 22.07
CA LEU A 168 -37.48 -2.64 21.51
C LEU A 168 -38.46 -1.54 21.96
N ALA A 169 -39.33 -1.80 22.94
CA ALA A 169 -40.39 -0.86 23.34
C ALA A 169 -39.99 0.23 24.36
N ALA A 170 -38.72 0.38 24.77
CA ALA A 170 -38.39 1.21 25.95
C ALA A 170 -37.41 2.37 25.76
N GLN A 171 -36.83 2.64 24.57
CA GLN A 171 -35.86 3.73 24.44
C GLN A 171 -35.96 4.41 23.07
N ASN A 172 -36.64 5.57 23.02
CA ASN A 172 -36.29 6.78 22.24
C ASN A 172 -37.53 7.64 21.94
N ALA A 173 -38.21 8.08 23.00
CA ALA A 173 -39.27 9.09 22.95
C ALA A 173 -38.77 10.52 23.27
N GLU A 174 -37.46 10.79 23.22
CA GLU A 174 -36.91 12.13 23.42
C GLU A 174 -35.86 12.44 22.34
N ASN A 175 -36.29 13.03 21.22
CA ASN A 175 -35.48 13.94 20.40
C ASN A 175 -36.34 14.61 19.33
N LEU A 176 -37.39 15.30 19.79
CA LEU A 176 -38.28 16.05 18.94
C LEU A 176 -38.57 17.39 19.62
N LEU A 177 -37.62 18.34 19.57
CA LEU A 177 -37.87 19.79 19.57
C LEU A 177 -36.54 20.57 19.44
N GLY A 178 -36.43 21.40 18.40
CA GLY A 178 -35.34 22.36 18.16
C GLY A 178 -34.44 21.93 16.99
N SER A 179 -34.37 22.61 15.85
CA SER A 179 -34.42 24.06 15.63
C SER A 179 -34.83 24.36 14.18
N LEU A 180 -35.89 25.15 14.02
CA LEU A 180 -36.23 25.87 12.80
C LEU A 180 -35.54 27.24 12.79
N ALA A 181 -35.29 27.74 11.56
CA ALA A 181 -35.07 29.13 11.13
C ALA A 181 -33.66 29.72 11.24
N GLU A 182 -33.05 29.99 10.07
CA GLU A 182 -32.80 31.33 9.48
C GLU A 182 -31.86 31.14 8.27
N ASP A 183 -32.35 31.25 7.03
CA ASP A 183 -32.42 32.47 6.20
C ASP A 183 -31.09 33.23 6.08
N THR A 184 -30.45 33.17 4.90
CA THR A 184 -30.43 34.29 3.93
C THR A 184 -29.41 34.08 2.80
N ALA A 185 -29.84 34.52 1.62
CA ALA A 185 -29.17 34.47 0.34
C ALA A 185 -27.94 35.39 0.23
N SER A 186 -26.98 35.03 -0.64
CA SER A 186 -26.30 35.98 -1.53
C SER A 186 -25.38 35.29 -2.55
N ALA A 187 -25.81 35.31 -3.80
CA ALA A 187 -24.99 35.53 -5.00
C ALA A 187 -25.60 36.79 -5.69
N PRO A 188 -25.03 37.44 -6.73
CA PRO A 188 -23.88 37.05 -7.55
C PRO A 188 -22.91 38.22 -7.91
N ALA A 189 -21.80 37.93 -8.60
CA ALA A 189 -21.18 38.92 -9.51
C ALA A 189 -20.29 38.25 -10.57
N GLU A 190 -20.80 38.22 -11.81
CA GLU A 190 -20.03 38.12 -13.04
C GLU A 190 -19.04 39.28 -13.17
N LYS A 191 -17.84 39.04 -13.72
CA LYS A 191 -17.18 39.98 -14.65
C LYS A 191 -16.34 39.23 -15.68
N LYS A 192 -16.76 39.39 -16.94
CA LYS A 192 -16.01 39.12 -18.18
C LYS A 192 -14.78 40.03 -18.27
N ALA A 193 -13.67 39.52 -18.81
CA ALA A 193 -12.83 40.28 -19.75
C ALA A 193 -11.84 39.36 -20.48
N ALA A 194 -12.01 39.28 -21.80
CA ALA A 194 -11.01 38.77 -22.73
C ALA A 194 -9.83 39.75 -22.86
N LYS A 195 -8.60 39.23 -23.00
CA LYS A 195 -7.58 39.89 -23.83
C LYS A 195 -6.52 38.89 -24.31
N LYS A 196 -6.47 38.76 -25.63
CA LYS A 196 -5.37 38.18 -26.41
C LYS A 196 -4.11 39.02 -26.19
N SER A 197 -2.95 38.37 -26.05
CA SER A 197 -1.68 38.96 -26.49
C SER A 197 -0.64 37.91 -26.87
N LYS A 198 -0.13 38.12 -28.08
CA LYS A 198 0.92 37.43 -28.83
C LYS A 198 2.18 37.05 -28.05
N ALA A 199 2.72 35.90 -28.47
CA ALA A 199 4.12 35.54 -28.65
C ALA A 199 5.20 36.58 -28.27
N LYS A 200 6.19 36.13 -27.49
CA LYS A 200 7.61 36.43 -27.74
C LYS A 200 8.50 35.31 -27.19
N LYS A 201 9.26 34.73 -28.12
CA LYS A 201 10.32 33.75 -27.97
C LYS A 201 11.50 34.44 -27.27
N ALA A 202 11.83 34.05 -26.04
CA ALA A 202 13.04 34.49 -25.36
C ALA A 202 13.98 33.29 -25.16
N LYS A 203 15.08 33.28 -25.92
CA LYS A 203 16.26 32.47 -25.65
C LYS A 203 16.91 33.01 -24.37
N SER A 204 16.93 32.24 -23.29
CA SER A 204 17.83 32.48 -22.16
C SER A 204 18.84 31.34 -22.08
N LYS A 205 20.09 31.65 -22.43
CA LYS A 205 21.28 30.85 -22.10
C LYS A 205 21.36 30.74 -20.57
N ALA A 206 21.14 29.54 -20.03
CA ALA A 206 21.44 29.25 -18.64
C ALA A 206 22.91 28.80 -18.53
N LYS A 207 23.64 29.65 -17.83
CA LYS A 207 25.04 29.59 -17.43
C LYS A 207 25.29 28.35 -16.58
N ALA A 208 26.37 27.61 -16.87
CA ALA A 208 26.83 26.47 -16.09
C ALA A 208 27.00 26.85 -14.62
N ALA A 209 26.12 26.32 -13.77
CA ALA A 209 26.31 26.35 -12.32
C ALA A 209 27.34 25.27 -11.96
N LYS A 210 28.48 25.75 -11.49
CA LYS A 210 29.58 25.00 -10.91
C LYS A 210 29.04 24.12 -9.77
N ALA A 211 29.03 22.81 -9.98
CA ALA A 211 28.67 21.82 -8.97
C ALA A 211 29.61 21.97 -7.76
N GLN A 212 29.03 22.21 -6.59
CA GLN A 212 29.74 22.06 -5.32
C GLN A 212 29.98 20.56 -5.06
N PRO A 213 31.14 20.17 -4.49
CA PRO A 213 31.43 18.78 -4.21
C PRO A 213 30.56 18.32 -3.03
N VAL A 214 29.75 17.29 -3.26
CA VAL A 214 29.02 16.60 -2.20
C VAL A 214 30.05 15.80 -1.42
N GLU A 215 30.40 16.26 -0.22
CA GLU A 215 31.27 15.52 0.68
C GLU A 215 30.68 14.14 0.97
N ALA A 216 31.42 13.11 0.58
CA ALA A 216 31.16 11.71 0.88
C ALA A 216 31.37 11.45 2.38
N GLY A 217 30.41 11.89 3.20
CA GLY A 217 30.34 11.53 4.61
C GLY A 217 29.96 10.05 4.76
N ASN A 218 30.90 9.26 5.25
CA ASN A 218 30.76 7.83 5.55
C ASN A 218 29.40 7.49 6.19
N ALA A 219 28.60 6.64 5.53
CA ALA A 219 27.23 6.30 5.96
C ALA A 219 27.16 5.72 7.40
N THR A 220 28.27 5.16 7.88
CA THR A 220 28.44 4.65 9.24
C THR A 220 28.40 5.75 10.30
N ASP A 221 28.95 6.94 10.02
CA ASP A 221 28.97 8.05 10.96
C ASP A 221 27.61 8.75 11.07
N ARG A 222 26.87 8.86 9.97
CA ARG A 222 25.49 9.37 9.99
C ARG A 222 24.57 8.48 10.84
N ARG A 223 24.77 7.16 10.78
CA ARG A 223 23.98 6.18 11.56
C ARG A 223 24.31 6.26 13.05
N LYS A 224 25.58 6.41 13.42
CA LYS A 224 26.01 6.62 14.83
C LYS A 224 25.50 7.94 15.39
N LYS A 225 25.57 9.05 14.64
CA LYS A 225 25.06 10.36 15.07
C LYS A 225 23.54 10.32 15.30
N ARG A 226 22.76 9.71 14.40
CA ARG A 226 21.31 9.52 14.60
C ARG A 226 20.99 8.63 15.82
N ALA A 227 21.71 7.53 16.02
CA ALA A 227 21.48 6.65 17.17
C ALA A 227 21.72 7.37 18.51
N LYS A 228 22.76 8.22 18.59
CA LYS A 228 23.06 9.03 19.77
C LYS A 228 21.98 10.09 20.02
N GLN A 229 21.54 10.77 18.97
CA GLN A 229 20.50 11.80 19.07
C GLN A 229 19.15 11.24 19.55
N ILE A 230 18.79 10.02 19.15
CA ILE A 230 17.56 9.36 19.63
C ILE A 230 17.76 8.85 21.06
N ALA A 231 18.95 8.37 21.45
CA ALA A 231 19.22 7.93 22.82
C ALA A 231 19.10 9.08 23.85
N ASP A 232 19.49 10.30 23.47
CA ASP A 232 19.48 11.47 24.35
C ASP A 232 18.12 12.21 24.38
N MET A 233 17.10 11.76 23.65
CA MET A 233 15.75 12.37 23.73
C MET A 233 15.04 11.95 25.04
N PRO A 234 14.43 12.91 25.76
CA PRO A 234 13.64 12.62 26.95
C PRO A 234 12.47 11.69 26.59
N ILE A 235 12.31 10.62 27.39
CA ILE A 235 11.24 9.65 27.20
C ILE A 235 9.90 10.36 27.48
N PRO A 236 8.99 10.49 26.50
CA PRO A 236 7.70 11.12 26.74
C PRO A 236 6.89 10.27 27.73
N SER A 237 6.20 10.92 28.67
CA SER A 237 5.46 10.27 29.76
C SER A 237 4.12 9.63 29.32
N LYS A 238 3.66 9.87 28.09
CA LYS A 238 2.37 9.31 27.62
C LYS A 238 2.55 7.89 27.08
N PRO A 239 1.64 6.95 27.38
CA PRO A 239 1.72 5.60 26.83
C PRO A 239 1.58 5.67 25.31
N ALA A 240 2.64 5.31 24.60
CA ALA A 240 2.61 5.25 23.13
C ALA A 240 1.80 4.03 22.67
N ASN A 241 0.99 4.17 21.63
CA ASN A 241 0.39 3.00 20.99
C ASN A 241 1.51 2.17 20.35
N PRO A 242 1.51 0.84 20.51
CA PRO A 242 2.62 0.00 20.06
C PRO A 242 2.71 -0.13 18.53
N ILE A 243 1.64 0.23 17.81
CA ILE A 243 1.54 0.19 16.35
C ILE A 243 2.02 1.51 15.74
N ASP A 244 1.59 2.66 16.28
CA ASP A 244 1.89 3.97 15.73
C ASP A 244 3.35 4.40 15.98
N ASP A 245 3.87 4.13 17.18
CA ASP A 245 5.27 4.38 17.52
C ASP A 245 5.90 3.21 18.30
N PRO A 246 6.33 2.15 17.59
CA PRO A 246 6.92 0.98 18.22
C PRO A 246 8.22 1.32 18.97
N ASN A 247 8.99 2.33 18.54
CA ASN A 247 10.27 2.63 19.17
C ASN A 247 10.09 3.26 20.55
N THR A 248 9.15 4.20 20.69
CA THR A 248 8.85 4.84 21.97
C THR A 248 8.22 3.85 22.95
N PHE A 249 7.31 2.99 22.47
CA PHE A 249 6.72 1.93 23.28
C PHE A 249 7.76 0.95 23.83
N ILE A 250 8.71 0.51 23.00
CA ILE A 250 9.79 -0.40 23.44
C ILE A 250 10.62 0.22 24.55
N ARG A 251 10.94 1.52 24.47
CA ARG A 251 11.75 2.21 25.49
C ARG A 251 11.03 2.32 26.83
N GLN A 252 9.74 2.64 26.81
CA GLN A 252 8.93 2.78 28.03
C GLN A 252 8.72 1.44 28.74
N ASN A 253 8.53 0.36 27.98
CA ASN A 253 8.16 -0.94 28.53
C ASN A 253 9.33 -1.95 28.61
N PHE A 254 10.56 -1.53 28.29
CA PHE A 254 11.69 -2.44 28.19
C PHE A 254 12.03 -3.14 29.52
N ASP A 255 11.84 -2.45 30.65
CA ASP A 255 12.09 -2.97 31.99
C ASP A 255 10.95 -3.87 32.51
N ASN A 256 9.72 -3.64 32.03
CA ASN A 256 8.52 -4.31 32.54
C ASN A 256 8.15 -5.57 31.75
N MET A 257 8.44 -5.60 30.44
CA MET A 257 8.03 -6.68 29.54
C MET A 257 9.24 -7.47 29.02
N SER A 258 9.05 -8.76 28.72
CA SER A 258 10.09 -9.56 28.06
C SER A 258 10.25 -9.20 26.57
N ASN A 259 11.38 -9.56 25.95
CA ASN A 259 11.60 -9.30 24.51
C ASN A 259 10.52 -9.95 23.63
N ARG A 260 9.99 -11.10 24.07
CA ARG A 260 8.95 -11.85 23.37
C ARG A 260 7.60 -11.13 23.40
N GLU A 261 7.28 -10.47 24.52
CA GLU A 261 6.03 -9.74 24.66
C GLU A 261 6.08 -8.41 23.90
N LEU A 262 7.22 -7.70 23.94
CA LEU A 262 7.43 -6.50 23.14
C LEU A 262 7.32 -6.79 21.63
N ALA A 263 7.82 -7.95 21.19
CA ALA A 263 7.69 -8.41 19.81
C ALA A 263 6.22 -8.62 19.43
N ARG A 264 5.42 -9.26 20.30
CA ARG A 264 3.99 -9.46 20.07
C ARG A 264 3.20 -8.16 20.02
N SER A 265 3.47 -7.22 20.93
CA SER A 265 2.71 -5.97 21.01
C SER A 265 3.01 -5.03 19.84
N THR A 266 4.27 -4.95 19.41
CA THR A 266 4.71 -4.06 18.33
C THR A 266 4.62 -4.68 16.93
N GLY A 267 4.37 -5.99 16.82
CA GLY A 267 4.43 -6.72 15.56
C GLY A 267 5.84 -6.91 14.99
N LEU A 268 6.88 -6.58 15.76
CA LEU A 268 8.28 -6.76 15.34
C LEU A 268 8.85 -8.11 15.78
N SER A 269 9.86 -8.62 15.09
CA SER A 269 10.55 -9.85 15.50
C SER A 269 11.41 -9.64 16.76
N GLU A 270 11.57 -10.70 17.57
CA GLU A 270 12.38 -10.64 18.81
C GLU A 270 13.85 -10.26 18.52
N HIS A 271 14.38 -10.66 17.37
CA HIS A 271 15.72 -10.27 16.92
C HIS A 271 15.82 -8.75 16.71
N THR A 272 14.80 -8.13 16.10
CA THR A 272 14.74 -6.68 15.90
C THR A 272 14.69 -5.93 17.22
N ILE A 273 13.90 -6.41 18.19
CA ILE A 273 13.86 -5.84 19.55
C ILE A 273 15.26 -5.88 20.19
N ARG A 274 15.93 -7.04 20.18
CA ARG A 274 17.31 -7.18 20.73
C ARG A 274 18.30 -6.22 20.07
N ARG A 275 18.25 -6.10 18.74
CA ARG A 275 19.11 -5.19 17.99
C ARG A 275 18.87 -3.73 18.39
N LYS A 276 17.60 -3.30 18.49
CA LYS A 276 17.23 -1.94 18.88
C LYS A 276 17.69 -1.60 20.30
N LEU A 277 17.50 -2.52 21.25
CA LEU A 277 18.01 -2.35 22.62
C LEU A 277 19.54 -2.22 22.66
N GLY A 278 20.25 -3.00 21.83
CA GLY A 278 21.69 -2.88 21.65
C GLY A 278 22.12 -1.53 21.07
N GLU A 279 21.40 -1.03 20.06
CA GLU A 279 21.63 0.29 19.45
C GLU A 279 21.45 1.43 20.48
N TRP A 280 20.50 1.29 21.41
CA TRP A 280 20.25 2.26 22.48
C TRP A 280 21.06 2.02 23.76
N LYS A 281 21.91 0.99 23.79
CA LYS A 281 22.70 0.59 24.97
C LYS A 281 21.85 0.33 26.23
N LEU A 282 20.58 -0.01 26.07
CA LEU A 282 19.68 -0.36 27.16
C LEU A 282 19.93 -1.80 27.57
N LYS A 283 20.54 -1.99 28.75
CA LYS A 283 20.76 -3.30 29.35
C LYS A 283 19.79 -3.48 30.52
N ARG A 284 19.04 -4.58 30.52
CA ARG A 284 18.18 -4.93 31.66
C ARG A 284 19.05 -5.21 32.87
N THR A 285 18.82 -4.47 33.95
CA THR A 285 19.53 -4.66 35.23
C THR A 285 18.87 -5.76 36.06
N LYS A 286 17.55 -5.95 35.93
CA LYS A 286 16.80 -7.01 36.61
C LYS A 286 16.66 -8.25 35.73
N LYS A 287 17.02 -9.41 36.26
CA LYS A 287 16.65 -10.71 35.67
C LYS A 287 15.12 -10.85 35.78
N ILE A 288 14.41 -10.59 34.68
CA ILE A 288 12.98 -10.91 34.57
C ILE A 288 12.88 -12.43 34.64
N SER A 289 12.48 -12.97 35.81
CA SER A 289 12.24 -14.39 35.97
C SER A 289 11.11 -14.81 35.04
N ARG A 290 11.39 -15.70 34.08
CA ARG A 290 10.34 -16.31 33.25
C ARG A 290 9.42 -17.12 34.17
N LYS A 291 8.27 -16.58 34.55
CA LYS A 291 7.18 -17.41 35.05
C LYS A 291 6.77 -18.31 33.88
N LYS A 292 7.07 -19.62 33.99
CA LYS A 292 6.46 -20.62 33.11
C LYS A 292 4.97 -20.59 33.41
N SER A 293 4.19 -20.02 32.50
CA SER A 293 2.75 -20.22 32.38
C SER A 293 2.49 -21.47 31.56
#